data_AF-A0A4V2A8Z3-F1
#
_entry.id   AF-A0A4V2A8Z3-F1
#
_cell.length_a   1.000
_cell.length_b   1.000
_cell.length_c   1.000
_cell.angle_alpha   90.00
_cell.angle_beta   90.00
_cell.angle_gamma   90.00
#
_symmetry.space_group_name_H-M   'P 1'
#
loop_
_entity.id
_entity.type
_entity.pdbx_description
1 polymer ?
#
loop_
_entity_poly.entity_id
_entity_poly.type
_entity_poly.pdbx_seq_one_letter_code
_entity_poly.pdbx_strand_id
1 'polypeptide(L)'
;MPSYYTIYKPFQVLSQFSIQQPKQTLKDIYSFPGDVYPVGRLDYDSEGLLIITNDKALNHKLLNPAFGHEREYWVQVEGQVTGDALMQLQNGVTITIDGRSHKTSKAGAIPFRSIPAVA
;
A
#
# COMPACT_ATOMS: atom_id res chain seq x y z
N MET A 1 -15.24 -21.19 -6.73
CA MET A 1 -14.55 -20.85 -5.47
C MET A 1 -13.61 -19.70 -5.76
N PRO A 2 -13.47 -18.73 -4.86
CA PRO A 2 -12.50 -17.65 -5.04
C PRO A 2 -11.06 -18.16 -4.93
N SER A 3 -10.16 -17.52 -5.68
CA SER A 3 -8.72 -17.77 -5.65
C SER A 3 -8.04 -16.64 -4.90
N TYR A 4 -7.03 -16.96 -4.08
CA TYR A 4 -6.30 -15.98 -3.27
C TYR A 4 -4.81 -16.14 -3.49
N TYR A 5 -4.15 -15.01 -3.75
CA TYR A 5 -2.71 -14.93 -3.91
C TYR A 5 -2.17 -13.73 -3.15
N THR A 6 -0.91 -13.83 -2.76
CA THR A 6 -0.12 -12.72 -2.22
C THR A 6 1.16 -12.61 -3.00
N ILE A 7 1.53 -11.41 -3.38
CA ILE A 7 2.82 -11.11 -4.02
C ILE A 7 3.55 -10.03 -3.24
N TYR A 8 4.85 -9.93 -3.47
CA TYR A 8 5.61 -8.73 -3.18
C TYR A 8 5.73 -7.93 -4.49
N LYS A 9 4.95 -6.84 -4.62
CA LYS A 9 5.01 -5.96 -5.79
C LYS A 9 6.37 -5.26 -5.82
N PRO A 10 7.16 -5.39 -6.90
CA PRO A 10 8.43 -4.67 -7.03
C PRO A 10 8.23 -3.15 -7.24
N PHE A 11 9.29 -2.39 -7.02
CA PHE A 11 9.37 -0.97 -7.36
C PHE A 11 9.21 -0.76 -8.86
N GLN A 12 8.60 0.36 -9.24
CA GLN A 12 8.35 0.74 -10.63
C GLN A 12 7.45 -0.23 -11.42
N VAL A 13 6.41 -0.74 -10.74
CA VAL A 13 5.39 -1.61 -11.33
C VAL A 13 4.01 -1.09 -10.99
N LEU A 14 3.13 -0.94 -11.99
CA LEU A 14 1.75 -0.54 -11.77
C LEU A 14 0.93 -1.66 -11.13
N SER A 15 0.12 -1.33 -10.12
CA SER A 15 -0.84 -2.23 -9.46
C SER A 15 -2.07 -2.51 -10.33
N GLN A 16 -1.87 -3.01 -11.55
CA GLN A 16 -2.93 -3.37 -12.50
C GLN A 16 -2.44 -4.43 -13.47
N PHE A 17 -3.37 -5.09 -14.18
CA PHE A 17 -3.06 -6.07 -15.25
C PHE A 17 -3.19 -5.48 -16.66
N SER A 18 -3.89 -4.36 -16.81
CA SER A 18 -4.06 -3.68 -18.09
C SER A 18 -2.74 -3.04 -18.52
N ILE A 19 -2.29 -3.38 -19.74
CA ILE A 19 -1.04 -2.90 -20.34
C ILE A 19 -1.06 -1.37 -20.41
N GLN A 20 0.01 -0.74 -19.92
CA GLN A 20 0.18 0.72 -19.97
C GLN A 20 1.64 1.09 -20.23
N GLN A 21 2.04 1.01 -21.50
CA GLN A 21 3.39 1.37 -21.91
C GLN A 21 3.67 2.87 -21.67
N PRO A 22 4.89 3.25 -21.27
CA PRO A 22 6.09 2.41 -21.12
C PRO A 22 6.23 1.73 -19.74
N LYS A 23 5.25 1.86 -18.84
CA LYS A 23 5.34 1.33 -17.47
C LYS A 23 5.03 -0.16 -17.42
N GLN A 24 5.79 -0.91 -16.63
CA GLN A 24 5.48 -2.31 -16.34
C GLN A 24 4.25 -2.43 -15.43
N THR A 25 3.56 -3.56 -15.56
CA THR A 25 2.33 -3.91 -14.87
C THR A 25 2.47 -5.27 -14.20
N LEU A 26 1.51 -5.67 -13.36
CA LEU A 26 1.55 -6.98 -12.70
C LEU A 26 1.56 -8.15 -13.70
N LYS A 27 0.98 -7.95 -14.89
CA LYS A 27 0.92 -8.95 -15.96
C LYS A 27 2.29 -9.23 -16.57
N ASP A 28 3.20 -8.26 -16.52
CA ASP A 28 4.54 -8.40 -17.09
C ASP A 28 5.48 -9.21 -16.17
N ILE A 29 5.10 -9.39 -14.90
CA ILE A 29 5.95 -10.01 -13.86
C ILE A 29 5.37 -11.35 -13.40
N TYR A 30 4.05 -11.49 -13.40
CA TYR A 30 3.37 -12.66 -12.88
C TYR A 30 2.31 -13.19 -13.85
N SER A 31 2.10 -14.50 -13.82
CA SER A 31 1.01 -15.16 -14.54
C SER A 31 -0.15 -15.46 -13.59
N PHE A 32 -1.30 -14.83 -13.82
CA PHE A 32 -2.51 -15.02 -13.04
C PHE A 32 -3.71 -15.42 -13.92
N PRO A 33 -4.75 -16.05 -13.34
CA PRO A 33 -6.03 -16.22 -14.01
C PRO A 33 -6.63 -14.89 -14.48
N GLY A 34 -7.44 -14.91 -15.55
CA GLY A 34 -8.00 -13.68 -16.13
C GLY A 34 -9.08 -12.99 -15.28
N ASP A 35 -9.57 -13.63 -14.23
CA ASP A 35 -10.68 -13.16 -13.41
C ASP A 35 -10.28 -12.58 -12.05
N VAL A 36 -8.98 -12.52 -11.74
CA VAL A 36 -8.47 -11.94 -10.49
C VAL A 36 -8.04 -10.49 -10.67
N TYR A 37 -8.03 -9.74 -9.57
CA TYR A 37 -7.63 -8.34 -9.53
C TYR A 37 -6.88 -8.02 -8.22
N PRO A 38 -6.04 -6.98 -8.22
CA PRO A 38 -5.39 -6.52 -6.99
C PRO A 38 -6.42 -5.95 -6.01
N VAL A 39 -6.25 -6.28 -4.73
CA VAL A 39 -7.04 -5.70 -3.63
C VAL A 39 -6.39 -4.39 -3.20
N GLY A 40 -6.89 -3.30 -3.77
CA GLY A 40 -6.32 -1.98 -3.58
C GLY A 40 -5.14 -1.75 -4.52
N ARG A 41 -4.35 -0.73 -4.21
CA ARG A 41 -3.23 -0.31 -5.03
C ARG A 41 -2.05 0.06 -4.14
N LEU A 42 -0.87 -0.38 -4.54
CA LEU A 42 0.38 0.27 -4.18
C LEU A 42 0.75 1.24 -5.32
N ASP A 43 1.36 2.37 -4.96
CA ASP A 43 1.84 3.32 -5.95
C ASP A 43 2.96 2.73 -6.81
N TYR A 44 3.22 3.36 -7.95
CA TYR A 44 4.18 2.87 -8.94
C TYR A 44 5.58 2.69 -8.32
N ASP A 45 5.99 3.67 -7.51
CA ASP A 45 7.23 3.78 -6.77
C ASP A 45 7.13 3.25 -5.33
N SER A 46 6.06 2.53 -4.98
CA SER A 46 5.98 1.74 -3.76
C SER A 46 6.31 0.27 -4.04
N GLU A 47 6.69 -0.46 -3.00
CA GLU A 47 6.91 -1.91 -3.02
C GLU A 47 6.10 -2.60 -1.92
N GLY A 48 6.02 -3.93 -1.97
CA GLY A 48 5.58 -4.71 -0.83
C GLY A 48 4.36 -5.59 -1.08
N LEU A 49 3.74 -6.03 0.01
CA LEU A 49 2.64 -6.98 -0.02
C LEU A 49 1.44 -6.44 -0.81
N LEU A 50 1.01 -7.20 -1.83
CA LEU A 50 -0.22 -6.96 -2.56
C LEU A 50 -1.03 -8.27 -2.65
N ILE A 51 -2.30 -8.19 -2.26
CA ILE A 51 -3.24 -9.31 -2.34
C ILE A 51 -3.90 -9.29 -3.72
N ILE A 52 -4.00 -10.46 -4.36
CA ILE A 52 -4.69 -10.65 -5.64
C ILE A 52 -5.81 -11.68 -5.44
N THR A 53 -7.04 -11.34 -5.81
CA THR A 53 -8.19 -12.26 -5.71
C THR A 53 -9.33 -11.86 -6.63
N ASN A 54 -10.25 -12.79 -6.90
CA ASN A 54 -11.55 -12.54 -7.52
C ASN A 54 -12.70 -12.43 -6.50
N ASP A 55 -12.40 -12.46 -5.19
CA ASP A 55 -13.36 -12.29 -4.11
C ASP A 55 -13.73 -10.82 -3.88
N LYS A 56 -14.94 -10.45 -4.30
CA LYS A 56 -15.49 -9.10 -4.14
C LYS A 56 -15.82 -8.76 -2.69
N ALA A 57 -16.23 -9.75 -1.90
CA ALA A 57 -16.58 -9.55 -0.49
C ALA A 57 -15.33 -9.25 0.34
N LEU A 58 -14.24 -9.99 0.12
CA LEU A 58 -12.96 -9.72 0.77
C LEU A 58 -12.42 -8.34 0.36
N ASN A 59 -12.47 -8.00 -0.93
CA ASN A 59 -12.02 -6.68 -1.40
C ASN A 59 -12.79 -5.54 -0.71
N HIS A 60 -14.13 -5.60 -0.70
CA HIS A 60 -14.94 -4.60 -0.01
C HIS A 60 -14.62 -4.52 1.49
N LYS A 61 -14.47 -5.68 2.15
CA LYS A 61 -14.13 -5.74 3.57
C LYS A 61 -12.79 -5.06 3.84
N LEU A 62 -11.74 -5.35 3.06
CA LEU A 62 -10.41 -4.78 3.29
C LEU A 62 -10.30 -3.31 2.90
N LEU A 63 -10.95 -2.87 1.83
CA LEU A 63 -10.76 -1.52 1.28
C LEU A 63 -11.75 -0.48 1.81
N ASN A 64 -12.93 -0.86 2.26
CA ASN A 64 -13.90 0.12 2.76
C ASN A 64 -13.40 0.74 4.08
N PRO A 65 -13.18 2.08 4.14
CA PRO A 65 -12.66 2.75 5.32
C PRO A 65 -13.50 2.55 6.59
N ALA A 66 -14.79 2.26 6.46
CA ALA A 66 -15.70 2.01 7.60
C ALA A 66 -15.28 0.80 8.45
N PHE A 67 -14.55 -0.16 7.87
CA PHE A 67 -14.04 -1.32 8.61
C PHE A 67 -12.68 -1.08 9.26
N GLY A 68 -11.98 0.02 8.92
CA GLY A 68 -10.76 0.43 9.61
C GLY A 68 -9.61 -0.58 9.59
N HIS A 69 -9.48 -1.41 8.55
CA HIS A 69 -8.40 -2.39 8.46
C HIS A 69 -7.02 -1.73 8.47
N GLU A 70 -6.16 -2.19 9.37
CA GLU A 70 -4.81 -1.68 9.49
C GLU A 70 -3.92 -2.11 8.32
N ARG A 71 -2.97 -1.24 7.99
CA ARG A 71 -1.90 -1.47 7.02
C ARG A 71 -0.61 -0.98 7.66
N GLU A 72 0.45 -1.76 7.53
CA GLU A 72 1.76 -1.44 8.09
C GLU A 72 2.77 -1.27 6.96
N TYR A 73 3.63 -0.28 7.09
CA TYR A 73 4.61 0.10 6.08
C TYR A 73 5.96 0.33 6.73
N TRP A 74 7.01 -0.10 6.03
CA TRP A 74 8.36 0.39 6.29
C TRP A 74 8.61 1.57 5.36
N VAL A 75 8.98 2.71 5.94
CA VAL A 75 9.16 3.96 5.21
C VAL A 75 10.58 4.45 5.43
N GLN A 76 11.30 4.65 4.33
CA GLN A 76 12.59 5.32 4.34
C GLN A 76 12.36 6.83 4.13
N VAL A 77 13.04 7.64 4.94
CA VAL A 77 12.97 9.11 4.87
C VAL A 77 14.36 9.69 4.72
N GLU A 78 14.43 10.91 4.19
CA GLU A 78 15.67 11.69 4.20
C GLU A 78 15.94 12.22 5.61
N GLY A 79 17.19 12.13 6.06
CA GLY A 79 17.61 12.58 7.38
C GLY A 79 17.22 11.62 8.52
N GLN A 80 17.04 12.17 9.72
CA GLN A 80 16.68 11.43 10.93
C GLN A 80 15.32 11.91 11.44
N VAL A 81 14.40 10.98 11.66
CA VAL A 81 13.08 11.31 12.20
C VAL A 81 13.19 11.78 13.65
N THR A 82 12.58 12.91 13.98
CA THR A 82 12.58 13.45 15.35
C THR A 82 11.42 12.91 16.17
N GLY A 83 11.55 12.94 17.51
CA GLY A 83 10.45 12.58 18.41
C GLY A 83 9.20 13.43 18.18
N ASP A 84 9.36 14.73 17.93
CA ASP A 84 8.25 15.64 17.65
C ASP A 84 7.54 15.29 16.33
N ALA A 85 8.28 14.93 15.28
CA ALA A 85 7.69 14.53 14.01
C ALA A 85 6.89 13.21 14.17
N LEU A 86 7.41 12.25 14.94
CA LEU A 86 6.69 11.01 15.27
C LEU A 86 5.40 11.31 16.04
N MET A 87 5.46 12.17 17.07
CA MET A 87 4.27 12.56 17.82
C MET A 87 3.23 13.25 16.94
N GLN A 88 3.64 14.10 16.00
CA GLN A 88 2.72 14.74 15.05
C GLN A 88 2.04 13.71 14.15
N LEU A 89 2.80 12.78 13.58
CA LEU A 89 2.26 11.69 12.76
C LEU A 89 1.28 10.81 13.57
N GLN A 90 1.67 10.44 14.79
CA GLN A 90 0.84 9.59 15.65
C GLN A 90 -0.49 10.24 16.06
N ASN A 91 -0.50 11.56 16.23
CA ASN A 91 -1.71 12.33 16.55
C ASN A 91 -2.55 12.72 15.32
N GLY A 92 -2.11 12.32 14.13
CA GLY A 92 -2.69 12.67 12.86
C GLY A 92 -2.23 14.05 12.38
N VAL A 93 -2.02 14.17 11.07
CA VAL A 93 -1.56 15.40 10.41
C VAL A 93 -2.63 15.91 9.45
N THR A 94 -2.56 17.19 9.10
CA THR A 94 -3.46 17.76 8.11
C THR A 94 -2.81 17.64 6.74
N ILE A 95 -3.51 16.99 5.81
CA ILE A 95 -3.09 16.82 4.41
C ILE A 95 -4.11 17.45 3.47
N THR A 96 -3.72 17.69 2.23
CA THR A 96 -4.63 18.19 1.18
C THR A 96 -4.88 17.08 0.17
N ILE A 97 -6.16 16.76 -0.07
CA ILE A 97 -6.61 15.80 -1.07
C ILE A 97 -7.64 16.51 -1.95
N ASP A 98 -7.41 16.55 -3.27
CA ASP A 98 -8.30 17.22 -4.24
C ASP A 98 -8.65 18.67 -3.85
N GLY A 99 -7.67 19.41 -3.33
CA GLY A 99 -7.81 20.80 -2.89
C GLY A 99 -8.55 20.98 -1.55
N ARG A 100 -8.95 19.89 -0.87
CA ARG A 100 -9.62 19.93 0.42
C ARG A 100 -8.68 19.51 1.54
N SER A 101 -8.84 20.14 2.69
CA SER A 101 -8.07 19.80 3.89
C SER A 101 -8.68 18.59 4.59
N HIS A 102 -7.84 17.61 4.91
CA HIS A 102 -8.22 16.38 5.59
C HIS A 102 -7.28 16.15 6.78
N LYS A 103 -7.85 15.91 7.96
CA LYS A 103 -7.08 15.43 9.11
C LYS A 103 -6.99 13.91 9.03
N THR A 104 -5.77 13.36 9.04
CA THR A 104 -5.58 11.92 9.06
C THR A 104 -6.02 11.34 10.40
N SER A 105 -6.42 10.06 10.39
CA SER A 105 -6.55 9.28 11.62
C SER A 105 -5.21 9.21 12.35
N LYS A 106 -5.27 8.91 13.66
CA LYS A 106 -4.09 8.53 14.42
C LYS A 106 -3.47 7.27 13.83
N ALA A 107 -2.16 7.17 13.87
CA ALA A 107 -1.41 6.03 13.35
C ALA A 107 -0.30 5.62 14.32
N GLY A 108 0.08 4.35 14.31
CA GLY A 108 1.34 3.93 14.91
C GLY A 108 2.51 4.41 14.06
N ALA A 109 3.55 4.99 14.69
CA ALA A 109 4.80 5.32 14.02
C ALA A 109 5.96 5.07 14.99
N ILE A 110 6.88 4.19 14.60
CA ILE A 110 8.00 3.77 15.46
C ILE A 110 9.27 3.81 14.60
N PRO A 111 10.35 4.46 15.08
CA PRO A 111 11.61 4.48 14.34
C PRO A 111 12.30 3.12 14.44
N PHE A 112 12.93 2.70 13.35
CA PHE A 112 13.83 1.56 13.38
C PHE A 112 15.07 1.87 14.20
N ARG A 113 15.46 0.95 15.10
CA ARG A 113 16.72 1.05 15.85
C ARG A 113 17.93 0.60 15.02
N SER A 114 17.68 -0.21 14.01
CA SER A 114 18.66 -0.72 13.04
C SER A 114 17.94 -0.94 11.72
N ILE A 115 18.66 -0.84 10.60
CA ILE A 115 18.09 -1.14 9.27
C ILE A 115 17.52 -2.56 9.31
N PRO A 116 16.22 -2.75 9.06
CA PRO A 116 15.63 -4.08 9.06
C PRO A 116 16.16 -4.86 7.85
N ALA A 117 16.33 -6.18 8.01
CA ALA A 117 16.61 -7.04 6.87
C ALA A 117 15.39 -7.02 5.95
N VAL A 118 15.54 -6.40 4.78
CA VAL A 118 14.52 -6.45 3.72
C VAL A 118 14.72 -7.79 3.01
N ALA A 119 13.64 -8.57 2.88
CA ALA A 119 13.65 -9.88 2.21
C ALA A 119 13.73 -9.73 0.69
#